data_AF-A0A962IQ92-F1
#
_entry.id   AF-A0A962IQ92-F1
#
_cell.length_a   1.000
_cell.length_b   1.000
_cell.length_c   1.000
_cell.angle_alpha   90.00
_cell.angle_beta   90.00
_cell.angle_gamma   90.00
#
_symmetry.space_group_name_H-M   'P 1'
#
loop_
_entity.id
_entity.type
_entity.pdbx_description
1 polymer ?
#
loop_
_entity_poly.entity_id
_entity_poly.type
_entity_poly.pdbx_seq_one_letter_code
_entity_poly.pdbx_strand_id
1 'polypeptide(L)'
;ETAQIRIERLSGGVANVTVDFSHTAGSATPGDDYTVPPNQLLQWTPGDIAAKVIEVPITADGMPESVESFRVNVGNVMGASILPFAQLDVDILDGQSDERFANGFEGPECLP
;
A
#
# COMPACT_ATOMS: atom_id res chain seq x y z
N GLU A 1 -4.55 15.09 7.07
CA GLU A 1 -3.43 14.18 7.38
C GLU A 1 -2.97 13.50 6.08
N THR A 2 -1.89 12.72 6.09
CA THR A 2 -1.53 11.87 4.94
C THR A 2 -1.25 10.47 5.44
N ALA A 3 -2.04 9.50 5.00
CA ALA A 3 -1.77 8.09 5.26
C ALA A 3 -0.58 7.64 4.40
N GLN A 4 0.39 6.96 5.02
CA GLN A 4 1.55 6.40 4.33
C GLN A 4 1.41 4.88 4.21
N ILE A 5 1.15 4.39 3.01
CA ILE A 5 1.07 2.96 2.73
C ILE A 5 2.45 2.49 2.30
N ARG A 6 3.12 1.75 3.19
CA ARG A 6 4.46 1.21 2.94
C ARG A 6 4.38 -0.18 2.31
N ILE A 7 4.95 -0.31 1.12
CA ILE A 7 5.12 -1.59 0.42
C ILE A 7 6.59 -2.00 0.52
N GLU A 8 6.82 -3.13 1.17
CA GLU A 8 8.17 -3.63 1.43
C GLU A 8 8.57 -4.72 0.44
N ARG A 9 9.88 -4.82 0.23
CA ARG A 9 10.50 -5.97 -0.41
C ARG A 9 11.48 -6.56 0.59
N LEU A 10 11.22 -7.78 1.05
CA LEU A 10 11.99 -8.38 2.14
C LEU A 10 13.40 -8.80 1.74
N SER A 11 13.64 -9.09 0.44
CA SER A 11 14.95 -9.52 -0.05
C SER A 11 15.32 -8.90 -1.40
N GLY A 12 16.61 -8.60 -1.57
CA GLY A 12 17.12 -7.89 -2.74
C GLY A 12 17.01 -8.67 -4.04
N GLY A 13 17.02 -10.01 -3.99
CA GLY A 13 16.91 -10.91 -5.14
C GLY A 13 17.81 -10.57 -6.33
N VAL A 14 17.69 -11.34 -7.42
CA VAL A 14 18.41 -11.08 -8.68
C VAL A 14 17.48 -10.63 -9.81
N ALA A 15 16.18 -10.66 -9.58
CA ALA A 15 15.16 -10.26 -10.54
C ALA A 15 14.65 -8.84 -10.27
N ASN A 16 14.18 -8.20 -11.34
CA ASN A 16 13.27 -7.06 -11.20
C ASN A 16 11.97 -7.55 -10.58
N VAL A 17 11.44 -6.81 -9.61
CA VAL A 17 10.12 -7.07 -9.03
C VAL A 17 9.20 -5.94 -9.43
N THR A 18 8.04 -6.28 -10.00
CA THR A 18 6.98 -5.31 -10.29
C THR A 18 5.71 -5.68 -9.57
N VAL A 19 4.99 -4.68 -9.09
CA VAL A 19 3.76 -4.85 -8.32
C VAL A 19 2.77 -3.75 -8.72
N ASP A 20 1.53 -4.13 -9.00
CA ASP A 20 0.46 -3.17 -9.24
C ASP A 20 -0.18 -2.75 -7.93
N PHE A 21 -0.29 -1.44 -7.73
CA PHE A 21 -1.06 -0.82 -6.66
C PHE A 21 -2.41 -0.33 -7.20
N SER A 22 -3.48 -0.72 -6.52
CA SER A 22 -4.83 -0.17 -6.72
C SER A 22 -5.55 0.00 -5.38
N HIS A 23 -6.72 0.61 -5.41
CA HIS A 23 -7.53 0.87 -4.23
C HIS A 23 -9.01 0.58 -4.53
N THR A 24 -9.76 0.28 -3.48
CA THR A 24 -11.21 0.05 -3.50
C THR A 24 -11.82 0.86 -2.35
N ALA A 25 -12.88 1.60 -2.62
CA ALA A 25 -13.63 2.29 -1.57
C ALA A 25 -14.26 1.28 -0.59
N GLY A 26 -14.27 1.63 0.70
CA GLY A 26 -14.97 0.88 1.75
C GLY A 26 -16.15 1.71 2.26
N SER A 27 -16.22 1.96 3.57
CA SER A 27 -17.17 2.94 4.12
C SER A 27 -16.71 4.40 3.95
N ALA A 28 -15.40 4.63 3.83
CA ALA A 28 -14.86 5.96 3.51
C ALA A 28 -15.15 6.32 2.05
N THR A 29 -15.64 7.53 1.84
CA THR A 29 -16.06 8.13 0.58
C THR A 29 -14.91 8.89 -0.09
N PRO A 30 -14.51 8.52 -1.32
CA PRO A 30 -13.56 9.28 -2.13
C PRO A 30 -13.98 10.74 -2.34
N GLY A 31 -13.06 11.67 -2.08
CA GLY A 31 -13.28 13.12 -2.23
C GLY A 31 -13.77 13.80 -0.96
N ASP A 32 -14.57 13.10 -0.15
CA ASP A 32 -15.07 13.61 1.13
C ASP A 32 -14.10 13.24 2.27
N ASP A 33 -13.68 11.96 2.36
CA ASP A 33 -12.85 11.46 3.47
C ASP A 33 -11.36 11.30 3.08
N TYR A 34 -11.09 11.01 1.80
CA TYR A 34 -9.74 10.89 1.29
C TYR A 34 -9.62 11.19 -0.21
N THR A 35 -8.44 11.62 -0.63
CA THR A 35 -8.14 11.77 -2.06
C THR A 35 -7.62 10.45 -2.62
N VAL A 36 -8.31 9.94 -3.65
CA VAL A 36 -7.92 8.72 -4.35
C VAL A 36 -6.53 8.88 -4.98
N PRO A 37 -5.54 8.07 -4.58
CA PRO A 37 -4.26 8.04 -5.27
C PRO A 37 -4.42 7.39 -6.66
N PRO A 38 -3.62 7.79 -7.67
CA PRO A 38 -3.61 7.09 -8.95
C PRO A 38 -3.14 5.64 -8.75
N ASN A 39 -3.59 4.74 -9.63
CA ASN A 39 -2.99 3.40 -9.71
C ASN A 39 -1.52 3.52 -10.14
N GLN A 40 -0.65 2.67 -9.59
CA GLN A 40 0.79 2.76 -9.82
C GLN A 40 1.42 1.40 -10.05
N LEU A 41 2.42 1.36 -10.94
CA LEU A 41 3.34 0.24 -11.06
C LEU A 41 4.55 0.50 -10.16
N LEU A 42 4.71 -0.32 -9.13
CA LEU A 42 5.83 -0.27 -8.21
C LEU A 42 6.93 -1.22 -8.70
N GLN A 43 8.14 -0.71 -8.92
CA GLN A 43 9.26 -1.50 -9.45
C GLN A 43 10.52 -1.44 -8.59
N TRP A 44 11.04 -2.60 -8.19
CA TRP A 44 12.36 -2.75 -7.59
C TRP A 44 13.33 -3.39 -8.59
N THR A 45 14.52 -2.81 -8.71
CA THR A 45 15.61 -3.43 -9.49
C THR A 45 16.27 -4.57 -8.71
N PRO A 46 17.08 -5.44 -9.34
CA PRO A 46 17.88 -6.43 -8.61
C PRO A 46 18.69 -5.77 -7.48
N GLY A 47 18.68 -6.38 -6.30
CA GLY A 47 19.34 -5.88 -5.09
C GLY A 47 18.60 -4.76 -4.33
N ASP A 48 17.62 -4.09 -4.95
CA ASP A 48 16.87 -3.01 -4.29
C ASP A 48 15.85 -3.58 -3.29
N ILE A 49 15.97 -3.17 -2.04
CA ILE A 49 15.07 -3.51 -0.92
C ILE A 49 14.41 -2.26 -0.31
N ALA A 50 14.61 -1.09 -0.89
CA ALA A 50 14.06 0.14 -0.36
C ALA A 50 12.53 0.09 -0.43
N ALA A 51 11.84 0.33 0.68
CA ALA A 51 10.39 0.36 0.68
C ALA A 51 9.88 1.47 -0.25
N LYS A 52 8.76 1.19 -0.91
CA LYS A 52 8.02 2.18 -1.68
C LYS A 52 6.83 2.65 -0.86
N VAL A 53 6.56 3.94 -0.91
CA VAL A 53 5.49 4.57 -0.12
C VAL A 53 4.48 5.16 -1.09
N ILE A 54 3.22 4.81 -0.88
CA ILE A 54 2.08 5.50 -1.51
C ILE A 54 1.49 6.44 -0.46
N GLU A 55 1.37 7.70 -0.83
CA GLU A 55 0.77 8.73 0.00
C GLU A 55 -0.69 8.92 -0.37
N VAL A 56 -1.57 8.88 0.64
CA VAL A 56 -3.01 9.10 0.48
C VAL A 56 -3.41 10.28 1.36
N PRO A 57 -3.73 11.45 0.76
CA PRO A 57 -4.23 12.58 1.52
C PRO A 57 -5.57 12.24 2.19
N ILE A 58 -5.66 12.46 3.50
CA ILE A 58 -6.88 12.30 4.30
C ILE A 58 -7.50 13.68 4.50
N THR A 59 -8.78 13.79 4.14
CA THR A 59 -9.58 14.99 4.31
C THR A 59 -10.15 14.99 5.73
N ALA A 60 -10.14 16.15 6.37
CA ALA A 60 -10.73 16.34 7.69
C ALA A 60 -11.60 17.59 7.64
N ASP A 61 -12.86 17.48 8.07
CA ASP A 61 -13.79 18.61 8.10
C ASP A 61 -13.97 19.21 9.51
N GLY A 62 -13.40 18.56 10.52
CA GLY A 62 -13.39 19.00 11.92
C GLY A 62 -14.64 18.59 12.72
N MET A 63 -15.51 17.74 12.17
CA MET A 63 -16.59 17.11 12.93
C MET A 63 -16.18 15.71 13.42
N PRO A 64 -16.61 15.29 14.62
CA PRO A 64 -16.38 13.93 15.07
C PRO A 64 -17.14 12.92 14.20
N GLU A 65 -16.42 11.96 13.63
CA GLU A 65 -16.95 10.92 12.75
C GLU A 65 -16.85 9.53 13.40
N SER A 66 -17.56 8.56 12.83
CA SER A 66 -17.35 7.15 13.17
C SER A 66 -16.13 6.60 12.42
N VAL A 67 -15.65 5.41 12.79
CA VAL A 67 -14.58 4.76 12.05
C VAL A 67 -15.08 4.38 10.66
N GLU A 68 -14.36 4.82 9.65
CA GLU A 68 -14.58 4.49 8.24
C GLU A 68 -13.33 3.83 7.66
N SER A 69 -13.44 3.19 6.50
CA SER A 69 -12.27 2.54 5.89
C SER A 69 -12.29 2.55 4.37
N PHE A 70 -11.09 2.48 3.79
CA PHE A 70 -10.89 2.12 2.40
C PHE A 70 -9.86 0.99 2.30
N ARG A 71 -9.83 0.31 1.17
CA ARG A 71 -8.92 -0.81 0.93
C ARG A 71 -7.88 -0.47 -0.11
N VAL A 72 -6.67 -0.91 0.16
CA VAL A 72 -5.56 -0.97 -0.79
C VAL A 72 -5.43 -2.40 -1.27
N ASN A 73 -5.21 -2.56 -2.58
CA ASN A 73 -4.94 -3.85 -3.19
C ASN A 73 -3.56 -3.81 -3.84
N VAL A 74 -2.82 -4.88 -3.62
CA VAL A 74 -1.48 -5.08 -4.14
C VAL A 74 -1.49 -6.38 -4.94
N GLY A 75 -1.28 -6.29 -6.25
CA GLY A 75 -1.52 -7.39 -7.18
C GLY A 75 -0.53 -7.45 -8.34
N ASN A 76 -0.77 -8.40 -9.25
CA ASN A 76 0.02 -8.61 -10.48
C ASN A 76 1.54 -8.61 -10.25
N VAL A 77 1.96 -9.33 -9.20
CA VAL A 77 3.35 -9.33 -8.79
C VAL A 77 4.15 -10.19 -9.76
N MET A 78 5.19 -9.61 -10.36
CA MET A 78 6.13 -10.33 -11.24
C MET A 78 7.53 -10.31 -10.64
N GLY A 79 8.28 -11.39 -10.84
CA GLY A 79 9.68 -11.50 -10.39
C GLY A 79 9.89 -11.79 -8.90
N ALA A 80 8.80 -11.99 -8.14
CA ALA A 80 8.80 -12.44 -6.76
C ALA A 80 7.57 -13.31 -6.45
N SER A 81 7.65 -14.08 -5.36
CA SER A 81 6.54 -14.78 -4.75
C SER A 81 5.72 -13.81 -3.88
N ILE A 82 4.40 -13.92 -3.96
CA ILE A 82 3.47 -13.10 -3.17
C ILE A 82 3.36 -13.69 -1.77
N LEU A 83 3.60 -12.87 -0.74
CA LEU A 83 3.19 -13.18 0.62
C LEU A 83 1.66 -12.99 0.75
N PRO A 84 0.98 -13.64 1.72
CA PRO A 84 -0.49 -13.70 1.79
C PRO A 84 -1.22 -12.35 1.99
N PHE A 85 -0.51 -11.21 2.04
CA PHE A 85 -1.06 -9.88 2.30
C PHE A 85 -1.17 -9.07 1.00
N ALA A 86 -2.09 -9.46 0.12
CA ALA A 86 -2.39 -8.74 -1.12
C ALA A 86 -3.40 -7.59 -0.93
N GLN A 87 -3.93 -7.41 0.28
CA GLN A 87 -4.92 -6.39 0.61
C GLN A 87 -4.62 -5.80 2.00
N LEU A 88 -4.83 -4.50 2.13
CA LEU A 88 -4.65 -3.74 3.37
C LEU A 88 -5.85 -2.81 3.56
N ASP A 89 -6.55 -2.95 4.67
CA ASP A 89 -7.60 -2.00 5.07
C ASP A 89 -6.95 -0.82 5.81
N VAL A 90 -7.31 0.40 5.42
CA VAL A 90 -6.90 1.65 6.04
C VAL A 90 -8.12 2.25 6.70
N ASP A 91 -8.06 2.41 8.02
CA ASP A 91 -9.14 2.98 8.82
C ASP A 91 -8.91 4.48 8.99
N ILE A 92 -9.99 5.26 8.90
CA ILE A 92 -10.05 6.71 9.10
C ILE A 92 -10.98 6.97 10.31
N LEU A 93 -10.55 7.82 11.23
CA LEU A 93 -11.35 8.31 12.35
C LEU A 93 -11.00 9.78 12.61
N ASP A 94 -12.01 10.65 12.64
CA ASP A 94 -11.84 12.08 12.93
C ASP A 94 -10.79 12.75 12.01
N GLY A 95 -10.78 12.38 10.72
CA GLY A 95 -9.81 12.85 9.74
C GLY A 95 -8.36 12.36 9.94
N GLN A 96 -8.15 11.34 10.79
CA GLN A 96 -6.86 10.71 11.05
C GLN A 96 -6.86 9.25 10.60
N SER A 97 -5.70 8.74 10.18
CA SER A 97 -5.56 7.36 9.71
C SER A 97 -4.58 6.57 10.56
N ASP A 98 -4.81 5.26 10.74
CA ASP A 98 -3.80 4.39 11.34
C ASP A 98 -2.66 4.12 10.34
N GLU A 99 -1.40 4.14 10.80
CA GLU A 99 -0.26 3.75 9.95
C GLU A 99 -0.29 2.24 9.70
N ARG A 100 -0.56 1.82 8.47
CA ARG A 100 -0.73 0.41 8.11
C ARG A 100 0.41 -0.08 7.19
N PHE A 101 1.02 -1.21 7.55
CA PHE A 101 2.14 -1.84 6.83
C PHE A 101 1.66 -3.05 6.01
N ALA A 102 2.00 -3.13 4.72
CA ALA A 102 1.87 -4.36 3.93
C ALA A 102 3.22 -5.08 3.87
N ASN A 103 3.40 -6.13 4.68
CA ASN A 103 4.63 -6.93 4.70
C ASN A 103 4.76 -7.69 3.36
N GLY A 104 5.81 -7.39 2.59
CA GLY A 104 5.82 -7.65 1.14
C GLY A 104 6.92 -8.57 0.61
N PHE A 105 6.47 -9.49 -0.25
CA PHE A 105 7.18 -10.15 -1.35
C PHE A 105 8.58 -10.77 -1.10
N GLU A 106 8.70 -12.08 -1.36
CA GLU A 106 9.96 -12.83 -1.34
C GLU A 106 10.42 -13.10 -2.79
N GLY A 107 11.59 -12.58 -3.19
CA GLY A 107 12.22 -12.94 -4.47
C GLY A 107 12.87 -14.33 -4.43
N PRO A 108 13.19 -14.95 -5.59
CA PRO A 108 13.97 -16.19 -5.59
C PRO A 108 15.33 -15.92 -4.94
N GLU A 109 15.64 -16.74 -3.93
CA GLU A 109 16.84 -16.61 -3.11
C GLU A 109 18.10 -16.72 -3.99
N CYS A 110 19.08 -15.85 -3.77
CA CYS A 110 20.42 -16.07 -4.31
C CYS A 110 21.05 -17.16 -3.45
N LEU A 111 20.89 -18.42 -3.85
CA LEU A 111 21.65 -19.51 -3.22
C LEU A 111 23.14 -19.34 -3.53
N PRO A 112 24.03 -19.56 -2.56
CA PRO A 112 25.48 -19.50 -2.75
C PRO A 112 26.00 -20.57 -3.71
#